data_AF-A0A9X3A7P6-F1
#
_entry.id   AF-A0A9X3A7P6-F1
#
_cell.length_a   1.000
_cell.length_b   1.000
_cell.length_c   1.000
_cell.angle_alpha   90.00
_cell.angle_beta   90.00
_cell.angle_gamma   90.00
#
_symmetry.space_group_name_H-M   'P 1'
#
loop_
_entity.id
_entity.type
_entity.pdbx_description
1 polymer ?
#
loop_
_entity_poly.entity_id
_entity_poly.type
_entity_poly.pdbx_seq_one_letter_code
_entity_poly.pdbx_strand_id
1 'polypeptide(L)'
;MSKTPEVLFVCVHNAGRSQMAAALLQHYALGRVSVRSAGSEPADKVNPAAAEALAEMGLDITAEIPTKLSYADVEASDVVITMGCGDTCPVFPGKRYLDWAL
;
A
#
# COMPACT_ATOMS: atom_id res chain seq x y z
N MET A 1 -11.75 19.78 12.96
CA MET A 1 -10.50 19.01 13.03
C MET A 1 -10.24 18.44 11.65
N SER A 2 -9.11 18.74 11.02
CA SER A 2 -8.75 18.14 9.74
C SER A 2 -8.46 16.66 9.98
N LYS A 3 -9.19 15.74 9.33
CA LYS A 3 -8.86 14.32 9.33
C LYS A 3 -7.46 14.14 8.72
N THR A 4 -6.63 13.28 9.30
CA THR A 4 -5.36 12.86 8.67
C THR A 4 -5.70 12.10 7.38
N PRO A 5 -5.17 12.50 6.21
CA PRO A 5 -5.45 11.80 4.96
C PRO A 5 -5.04 10.32 5.03
N GLU A 6 -5.85 9.44 4.46
CA GLU A 6 -5.58 8.01 4.35
C GLU A 6 -5.22 7.61 2.92
N VAL A 7 -4.09 6.92 2.74
CA VAL A 7 -3.59 6.45 1.44
C VAL A 7 -3.43 4.93 1.46
N LEU A 8 -4.00 4.27 0.45
CA LEU A 8 -3.90 2.82 0.25
C LEU A 8 -3.12 2.49 -1.01
N PHE A 9 -2.09 1.66 -0.88
CA PHE A 9 -1.37 1.06 -2.00
C PHE A 9 -1.83 -0.38 -2.26
N VAL A 10 -2.17 -0.70 -3.50
CA VAL A 10 -2.69 -2.01 -3.88
C VAL A 10 -1.82 -2.63 -4.97
N CYS A 11 -1.34 -3.86 -4.75
CA CYS A 11 -0.73 -4.68 -5.80
C CYS A 11 -1.30 -6.10 -5.74
N VAL A 12 -0.78 -7.05 -6.52
CA VAL A 12 -1.27 -8.43 -6.50
C VAL A 12 -0.96 -9.10 -5.15
N HIS A 13 0.32 -9.28 -4.85
CA HIS A 13 0.74 -10.12 -3.71
C HIS A 13 0.93 -9.41 -2.37
N ASN A 14 0.86 -8.08 -2.33
CA ASN A 14 1.21 -7.27 -1.16
C ASN A 14 2.52 -7.66 -0.46
N ALA A 15 3.50 -8.07 -1.26
CA ALA A 15 4.80 -8.52 -0.79
C ALA A 15 5.96 -7.65 -1.30
N GLY A 16 5.74 -6.82 -2.33
CA GLY A 16 6.78 -5.99 -2.95
C GLY A 16 6.33 -4.56 -3.13
N ARG A 17 5.92 -4.22 -4.36
CA ARG A 17 5.49 -2.87 -4.79
C ARG A 17 4.68 -2.08 -3.75
N SER A 18 3.54 -2.62 -3.28
CA SER A 18 2.69 -1.89 -2.34
C SER A 18 3.26 -1.81 -0.92
N GLN A 19 4.06 -2.79 -0.48
CA GLN A 19 4.79 -2.72 0.80
C GLN A 19 5.87 -1.63 0.75
N MET A 20 6.65 -1.59 -0.34
CA MET A 20 7.67 -0.58 -0.55
C MET A 20 7.09 0.83 -0.60
N ALA A 21 6.02 1.01 -1.37
CA ALA A 21 5.37 2.31 -1.49
C ALA A 21 4.78 2.78 -0.15
N ALA A 22 4.18 1.87 0.63
CA ALA A 22 3.64 2.20 1.95
C ALA A 22 4.74 2.60 2.94
N ALA A 23 5.83 1.83 3.03
CA ALA A 23 6.94 2.12 3.92
C ALA A 23 7.61 3.47 3.59
N LEU A 24 7.83 3.74 2.30
CA LEU A 24 8.40 5.01 1.85
C LEU A 24 7.48 6.20 2.16
N LEU A 25 6.18 6.08 1.86
CA LEU A 25 5.24 7.16 2.16
C LEU A 25 5.15 7.40 3.67
N GLN A 26 5.09 6.35 4.48
CA GLN A 26 5.04 6.47 5.93
C GLN A 26 6.29 7.18 6.47
N HIS A 27 7.47 6.81 5.98
CA HIS A 27 8.74 7.45 6.34
C HIS A 27 8.75 8.95 6.01
N TYR A 28 8.40 9.31 4.77
CA TYR A 28 8.45 10.71 4.32
C TYR A 28 7.26 11.57 4.80
N ALA A 29 6.13 10.96 5.13
CA ALA A 29 4.94 11.67 5.60
C ALA A 29 5.12 12.27 6.99
N LEU A 30 6.02 11.71 7.83
CA LEU A 30 6.29 12.17 9.20
C LEU A 30 5.00 12.30 10.02
N GLY A 31 4.12 11.30 9.93
CA GLY A 31 2.84 11.23 10.65
C GLY A 31 1.71 12.11 10.09
N ARG A 32 1.93 12.81 8.97
CA ARG A 32 0.89 13.65 8.33
C ARG A 32 -0.09 12.86 7.45
N VAL A 33 0.17 11.57 7.22
CA VAL A 33 -0.64 10.67 6.37
C VAL A 33 -0.73 9.31 7.06
N SER A 34 -1.94 8.74 7.09
CA SER A 34 -2.19 7.34 7.44
C SER A 34 -1.97 6.49 6.19
N VAL A 35 -1.16 5.44 6.29
CA VAL A 35 -0.74 4.65 5.13
C VAL A 35 -1.11 3.19 5.34
N ARG A 36 -1.70 2.57 4.32
CA ARG A 36 -2.05 1.15 4.27
C ARG A 36 -1.55 0.53 2.98
N SER A 37 -1.34 -0.79 3.00
CA SER A 37 -1.12 -1.57 1.78
C SER A 37 -1.93 -2.85 1.80
N ALA A 38 -2.32 -3.33 0.62
CA ALA A 38 -3.08 -4.57 0.48
C ALA A 38 -2.83 -5.26 -0.87
N GLY A 39 -3.29 -6.51 -0.95
CA GLY A 39 -3.07 -7.43 -2.06
C GLY A 39 -4.36 -8.07 -2.56
N SER A 40 -4.54 -8.18 -3.88
CA SER A 40 -5.63 -8.98 -4.43
C SER A 40 -5.43 -10.48 -4.17
N GLU A 41 -4.19 -10.96 -4.14
CA GLU A 41 -3.80 -12.35 -3.88
C GLU A 41 -2.55 -12.37 -2.98
N PRO A 42 -2.67 -12.10 -1.67
CA PRO A 42 -1.52 -11.95 -0.79
C PRO A 42 -0.59 -13.18 -0.80
N ALA A 43 0.71 -12.93 -0.82
CA ALA A 43 1.70 -13.98 -0.58
C ALA A 43 1.82 -14.29 0.92
N ASP A 44 2.51 -15.38 1.26
CA ASP A 44 2.71 -15.77 2.66
C ASP A 44 3.65 -14.83 3.45
N LYS A 45 4.53 -14.12 2.73
CA LYS A 45 5.55 -13.24 3.33
C LYS A 45 5.96 -12.14 2.37
N VAL A 46 6.57 -11.10 2.92
CA VAL A 46 7.22 -10.02 2.17
C VAL A 46 8.33 -10.59 1.26
N ASN A 47 8.46 -9.98 0.08
CA ASN A 47 9.49 -10.31 -0.89
C ASN A 47 10.86 -9.89 -0.33
N PRO A 48 11.81 -10.82 -0.16
CA PRO A 48 13.14 -10.50 0.38
C PRO A 48 13.87 -9.40 -0.39
N ALA A 49 13.75 -9.36 -1.72
CA ALA A 49 14.40 -8.33 -2.53
C ALA A 49 13.80 -6.93 -2.28
N ALA A 50 12.50 -6.84 -1.98
CA ALA A 50 11.87 -5.58 -1.61
C ALA A 50 12.33 -5.11 -0.21
N ALA A 51 12.48 -6.04 0.73
CA ALA A 51 13.00 -5.75 2.05
C ALA A 51 14.47 -5.31 2.00
N GLU A 52 15.30 -5.99 1.20
CA GLU A 52 16.71 -5.64 0.99
C GLU A 52 16.86 -4.23 0.39
N ALA A 53 16.09 -3.91 -0.66
CA ALA A 53 16.10 -2.59 -1.28
C ALA A 53 15.71 -1.46 -0.31
N LEU A 54 14.76 -1.70 0.60
CA LEU A 54 14.42 -0.71 1.64
C LEU A 54 15.46 -0.64 2.76
N ALA A 55 16.12 -1.75 3.07
CA ALA A 55 17.17 -1.78 4.08
C ALA A 55 18.38 -0.92 3.67
N GLU A 56 18.68 -0.81 2.38
CA GLU A 56 19.67 0.14 1.84
C GLU A 56 19.34 1.60 2.20
N MET A 57 18.07 1.90 2.43
CA MET A 57 17.57 3.21 2.85
C MET A 57 17.34 3.32 4.37
N GLY A 58 17.67 2.29 5.14
CA GLY A 58 17.45 2.22 6.59
C GLY A 58 16.00 1.95 7.00
N LEU A 59 15.19 1.37 6.11
CA LEU A 59 13.80 0.98 6.37
C LEU A 59 13.68 -0.55 6.42
N ASP A 60 12.92 -1.06 7.39
CA ASP A 60 12.70 -2.49 7.57
C ASP A 60 11.20 -2.82 7.44
N ILE A 61 10.88 -3.74 6.52
CA ILE A 61 9.53 -4.26 6.29
C ILE A 61 9.44 -5.76 6.52
N THR A 62 10.48 -6.39 7.08
CA THR A 62 10.53 -7.86 7.27
C THR A 62 9.45 -8.39 8.22
N ALA A 63 8.95 -7.54 9.11
CA ALA A 63 7.85 -7.84 10.03
C ALA A 63 6.45 -7.60 9.43
N GLU A 64 6.36 -6.98 8.25
CA GLU A 64 5.06 -6.70 7.62
C GLU A 64 4.41 -8.00 7.11
N ILE A 65 3.09 -8.05 7.21
CA ILE A 65 2.29 -9.23 6.83
C ILE A 65 1.48 -8.87 5.58
N PRO A 66 1.69 -9.56 4.44
CA PRO A 66 0.86 -9.37 3.27
C PRO A 66 -0.63 -9.58 3.61
N THR A 67 -1.43 -8.57 3.33
CA THR A 67 -2.83 -8.48 3.77
C THR A 67 -3.77 -8.45 2.56
N LYS A 68 -4.89 -9.17 2.67
CA LYS A 68 -5.92 -9.23 1.63
C LYS A 68 -6.66 -7.89 1.53
N LEU A 69 -6.81 -7.39 0.31
CA LEU A 69 -7.63 -6.22 0.03
C LEU A 69 -9.08 -6.47 0.44
N SER A 70 -9.61 -5.60 1.30
CA SER A 70 -11.01 -5.58 1.69
C SER A 70 -11.72 -4.32 1.20
N TYR A 71 -13.05 -4.38 1.14
CA TYR A 71 -13.88 -3.21 0.84
C TYR A 71 -13.68 -2.08 1.88
N ALA A 72 -13.49 -2.45 3.15
CA ALA A 72 -13.28 -1.49 4.23
C ALA A 72 -11.97 -0.70 4.06
N ASP A 73 -10.92 -1.33 3.51
CA ASP A 73 -9.66 -0.64 3.24
C ASP A 73 -9.85 0.48 2.22
N VAL A 74 -10.58 0.19 1.15
CA VAL A 74 -10.88 1.19 0.12
C VAL A 74 -11.81 2.26 0.68
N GLU A 75 -12.85 1.88 1.42
CA GLU A 75 -13.81 2.80 2.04
C GLU A 75 -13.16 3.77 3.04
N ALA A 76 -12.15 3.33 3.80
CA ALA A 76 -11.44 4.19 4.75
C ALA A 76 -10.51 5.21 4.08
N SER A 77 -10.03 4.89 2.87
CA SER A 77 -9.00 5.63 2.14
C SER A 77 -9.51 6.87 1.40
N ASP A 78 -8.72 7.94 1.40
CA ASP A 78 -8.98 9.14 0.59
C ASP A 78 -8.33 9.04 -0.79
N VAL A 79 -7.17 8.36 -0.86
CA VAL A 79 -6.43 8.07 -2.09
C VAL A 79 -6.14 6.58 -2.20
N VAL A 80 -6.39 6.00 -3.38
CA VAL A 80 -6.13 4.59 -3.70
C VAL A 80 -5.18 4.53 -4.89
N ILE A 81 -4.06 3.82 -4.72
CA ILE A 81 -2.99 3.73 -5.71
C ILE A 81 -2.84 2.26 -6.14
N THR A 82 -3.18 1.96 -7.38
CA THR A 82 -3.06 0.62 -7.96
C THR A 82 -1.71 0.42 -8.64
N MET A 83 -1.12 -0.77 -8.48
CA MET A 83 0.21 -1.12 -8.97
C MET A 83 0.16 -2.49 -9.66
N GLY A 84 -0.65 -2.60 -10.71
CA GLY A 84 -0.77 -3.81 -11.53
C GLY A 84 -1.67 -4.91 -10.94
N CYS A 85 -2.58 -4.58 -10.03
CA CYS A 85 -3.64 -5.51 -9.59
C CYS A 85 -4.82 -5.58 -10.58
N GLY A 86 -4.85 -4.75 -11.63
CA GLY A 86 -5.97 -4.70 -12.59
C GLY A 86 -7.29 -4.32 -11.94
N ASP A 87 -8.39 -4.88 -12.46
CA ASP A 87 -9.78 -4.56 -12.06
C ASP A 87 -10.21 -5.19 -10.72
N THR A 88 -9.30 -5.77 -9.94
CA THR A 88 -9.66 -6.41 -8.66
C THR A 88 -9.95 -5.40 -7.55
N CYS A 89 -9.66 -4.11 -7.76
CA CYS A 89 -9.90 -3.08 -6.76
C CYS A 89 -11.34 -2.55 -6.86
N PRO A 90 -12.18 -2.68 -5.82
CA PRO A 90 -13.52 -2.14 -5.85
C PRO A 90 -13.48 -0.60 -5.93
N VAL A 91 -14.31 -0.02 -6.79
CA VAL A 91 -14.33 1.44 -7.01
C VAL A 91 -15.45 2.08 -6.20
N PHE A 92 -15.06 2.95 -5.28
CA PHE A 92 -15.96 3.80 -4.49
C PHE A 92 -15.95 5.25 -4.99
N PRO A 93 -17.13 5.90 -5.12
CA PRO A 93 -17.21 7.32 -5.49
C PRO A 93 -16.61 8.22 -4.40
N GLY A 94 -16.11 9.40 -4.81
CA GLY A 94 -15.57 10.40 -3.88
C GLY A 94 -14.13 10.17 -3.41
N LYS A 95 -13.44 9.17 -3.95
CA LYS A 95 -12.02 8.88 -3.67
C LYS A 95 -11.15 9.21 -4.88
N ARG A 96 -9.89 9.56 -4.63
CA ARG A 96 -8.92 9.77 -5.71
C ARG A 96 -8.22 8.46 -6.04
N TYR A 97 -8.34 8.02 -7.29
CA TYR A 97 -7.64 6.84 -7.79
C TYR A 97 -6.45 7.27 -8.64
N LEU A 98 -5.31 6.59 -8.45
CA LEU A 98 -4.13 6.69 -9.28
C LEU A 98 -3.71 5.29 -9.70
N ASP A 99 -3.31 5.12 -10.95
CA ASP A 99 -2.73 3.88 -11.44
C ASP A 99 -1.26 4.10 -11.79
N TRP A 100 -0.38 3.29 -11.20
CA TRP A 100 1.06 3.33 -11.44
C TRP A 100 1.46 2.08 -12.23
N ALA A 101 1.64 2.25 -13.54
CA ALA A 101 2.15 1.21 -14.44
C ALA A 101 3.66 1.02 -14.23
N LEU A 102 4.02 -0.04 -13.50
CA LEU A 102 5.39 -0.39 -13.06
C LEU A 102 5.70 -1.87 -13.31
#